data_AF-A0A7J3ZQX3-F1
#
_entry.id   AF-A0A7J3ZQX3-F1
#
_cell.length_a   1.000
_cell.length_b   1.000
_cell.length_c   1.000
_cell.angle_alpha   90.00
_cell.angle_beta   90.00
_cell.angle_gamma   90.00
#
_symmetry.space_group_name_H-M   'P 1'
#
loop_
_entity.id
_entity.type
_entity.pdbx_description
1 polymer ?
#
loop_
_entity_poly.entity_id
_entity_poly.type
_entity_poly.pdbx_seq_one_letter_code
_entity_poly.pdbx_strand_id
1 'polypeptide(L)'
;MIFNFWKSKDGTKKKIDQRQKRLDDYKLPPEKSLPPWITSLKEVEGEVDNNIKALQSRIRDVKEVSLKLEELTKMLRSGEISEDIYGILLSELGGVLSSSVEEIFRIRGNLELLRAKARIEWAKEKVGMEDLLRRGSSTYMLSAYERSIIGGRGSQRSISDPLLREFYSKLPMNRWQEIISRIDSALSSLTFEEELSIIERYLLVAKGGSRPKELKENDVAKQVCQQRLNALSEKWLSMRRDKIKRIMDLEVEASQLRDEIKEVEVRFMVGEYDRNIYELKMSKLQGSLRNIEKEISEIRNYINDIDQKIFRINELLKEG
;
A
#
# COMPACT_ATOMS: atom_id res chain seq x y z
N MET A 1 41.16 -68.87 72.60
CA MET A 1 40.25 -67.96 73.30
C MET A 1 39.31 -67.31 72.29
N ILE A 2 38.00 -67.44 72.56
CA ILE A 2 36.91 -66.48 72.33
C ILE A 2 36.38 -66.25 70.88
N PHE A 3 35.28 -66.96 70.59
CA PHE A 3 33.90 -66.54 70.22
C PHE A 3 33.55 -65.14 69.61
N ASN A 4 32.43 -65.19 68.85
CA ASN A 4 31.46 -64.15 68.41
C ASN A 4 31.74 -63.52 67.03
N PHE A 5 30.91 -63.68 65.98
CA PHE A 5 29.47 -63.41 65.81
C PHE A 5 29.09 -61.94 66.03
N TRP A 6 28.92 -61.17 64.93
CA TRP A 6 27.77 -60.26 64.79
C TRP A 6 27.50 -59.84 63.34
N LYS A 7 26.21 -59.59 63.12
CA LYS A 7 25.47 -59.40 61.87
C LYS A 7 25.35 -57.92 61.50
N SER A 8 25.34 -57.67 60.18
CA SER A 8 24.31 -56.93 59.41
C SER A 8 24.10 -55.41 59.57
N LYS A 9 23.66 -54.85 58.42
CA LYS A 9 22.97 -53.57 58.14
C LYS A 9 23.88 -52.37 57.87
N ASP A 10 23.69 -51.51 56.87
CA ASP A 10 22.77 -51.36 55.73
C ASP A 10 23.52 -50.35 54.81
N GLY A 11 23.55 -50.49 53.48
CA GLY A 11 22.42 -50.17 52.62
C GLY A 11 22.39 -48.73 52.07
N THR A 12 23.50 -48.01 51.82
CA THR A 12 23.36 -46.61 51.28
C THR A 12 24.55 -46.02 50.49
N LYS A 13 25.40 -46.81 49.80
CA LYS A 13 26.50 -46.22 48.99
C LYS A 13 26.43 -46.42 47.47
N LYS A 14 25.53 -47.27 46.94
CA LYS A 14 25.43 -47.51 45.48
C LYS A 14 24.52 -46.56 44.71
N LYS A 15 23.79 -45.63 45.36
CA LYS A 15 22.86 -44.69 44.70
C LYS A 15 23.43 -43.31 44.41
N ILE A 16 24.58 -42.94 44.99
CA ILE A 16 25.18 -41.61 44.80
C ILE A 16 26.03 -41.57 43.51
N ASP A 17 26.72 -42.67 43.19
CA ASP A 17 27.65 -42.72 42.05
C ASP A 17 26.95 -42.74 40.66
N GLN A 18 25.70 -43.20 40.59
CA GLN A 18 24.90 -43.10 39.35
C GLN A 18 24.27 -41.72 39.13
N ARG A 19 24.20 -40.87 40.17
CA ARG A 19 23.69 -39.50 40.04
C ARG A 19 24.79 -38.51 39.66
N GLN A 20 26.03 -38.72 40.09
CA GLN A 20 27.16 -37.88 39.71
C GLN A 20 27.52 -38.03 38.22
N LYS A 21 27.47 -39.26 37.68
CA LYS A 21 27.77 -39.54 36.26
C LYS A 21 26.72 -39.05 35.26
N ARG A 22 25.64 -38.41 35.72
CA ARG A 22 24.59 -37.80 34.87
C ARG A 22 24.58 -36.27 34.88
N LEU A 23 25.51 -35.64 35.59
CA LEU A 23 25.60 -34.17 35.68
C LEU A 23 26.66 -33.56 34.76
N ASP A 24 27.65 -34.34 34.31
CA ASP A 24 28.73 -33.84 33.43
C ASP A 24 28.40 -33.86 31.93
N ASP A 25 27.23 -34.40 31.53
CA ASP A 25 26.76 -34.41 30.13
C ASP A 25 25.85 -33.22 29.78
N TYR A 26 25.69 -32.24 30.66
CA TYR A 26 25.03 -30.97 30.31
C TYR A 26 25.98 -30.07 29.53
N LYS A 27 26.14 -30.37 28.23
CA LYS A 27 26.38 -29.29 27.27
C LYS A 27 25.19 -28.33 27.40
N LEU A 28 25.47 -27.06 27.73
CA LEU A 28 24.50 -25.99 27.57
C LEU A 28 23.86 -26.14 26.18
N PRO A 29 22.52 -26.04 26.06
CA PRO A 29 21.91 -26.01 24.74
C PRO A 29 22.57 -24.85 23.98
N PRO A 30 22.94 -25.03 22.70
CA PRO A 30 23.36 -23.89 21.90
C PRO A 30 22.27 -22.82 22.05
N GLU A 31 22.69 -21.57 22.26
CA GLU A 31 21.82 -20.39 22.22
C GLU A 31 20.72 -20.66 21.19
N LYS A 32 19.47 -20.61 21.64
CA LYS A 32 18.32 -20.79 20.75
C LYS A 32 18.37 -19.67 19.72
N SER A 33 19.11 -19.89 18.63
CA SER A 33 19.06 -19.04 17.46
C SER A 33 17.60 -19.04 17.06
N LEU A 34 16.98 -17.87 17.10
CA LEU A 34 15.63 -17.69 16.58
C LEU A 34 15.58 -18.35 15.20
N PRO A 35 14.49 -19.05 14.86
CA PRO A 35 14.34 -19.62 13.54
C PRO A 35 14.66 -18.56 12.47
N PRO A 36 15.40 -18.89 11.40
CA PRO A 36 15.94 -17.91 10.44
C PRO A 36 14.92 -16.91 9.88
N TRP A 37 13.66 -17.33 9.80
CA TRP A 37 12.51 -16.56 9.34
C TRP A 37 12.10 -15.42 10.28
N ILE A 38 12.31 -15.54 11.60
CA ILE A 38 11.98 -14.47 12.57
C ILE A 38 12.95 -13.28 12.44
N THR A 39 14.22 -13.55 12.15
CA THR A 39 15.23 -12.51 11.93
C THR A 39 14.95 -11.76 10.61
N SER A 40 14.63 -12.52 9.55
CA SER A 40 14.24 -11.95 8.24
C SER A 40 12.97 -11.08 8.33
N LEU A 41 11.99 -11.47 9.16
CA LEU A 41 10.76 -10.71 9.33
C LEU A 41 11.01 -9.33 9.94
N LYS A 42 11.75 -9.25 11.06
CA LYS A 42 12.04 -7.98 11.73
C LYS A 42 12.88 -7.03 10.88
N GLU A 43 13.80 -7.58 10.10
CA GLU A 43 14.63 -6.80 9.16
C GLU A 43 13.76 -6.17 8.07
N VAL A 44 12.91 -6.97 7.40
CA VAL A 44 12.00 -6.46 6.37
C VAL A 44 10.99 -5.47 6.95
N GLU A 45 10.45 -5.74 8.13
CA GLU A 45 9.52 -4.84 8.82
C GLU A 45 10.16 -3.48 9.11
N GLY A 46 11.38 -3.45 9.66
CA GLY A 46 12.10 -2.20 9.92
C GLY A 46 12.46 -1.43 8.65
N GLU A 47 12.83 -2.13 7.58
CA GLU A 47 13.11 -1.51 6.28
C GLU A 47 11.85 -0.89 5.66
N VAL A 48 10.71 -1.59 5.75
CA VAL A 48 9.40 -1.08 5.30
C VAL A 48 9.01 0.17 6.08
N ASP A 49 9.14 0.15 7.41
CA ASP A 49 8.81 1.30 8.27
C ASP A 49 9.60 2.56 7.88
N ASN A 50 10.90 2.40 7.64
CA ASN A 50 11.79 3.49 7.26
C ASN A 50 11.43 4.03 5.88
N ASN A 51 11.20 3.17 4.90
CA ASN A 51 10.81 3.57 3.54
C ASN A 51 9.44 4.27 3.53
N ILE A 52 8.45 3.78 4.29
CA ILE A 52 7.12 4.42 4.37
C ILE A 52 7.24 5.83 4.96
N LYS A 53 7.98 6.00 6.06
CA LYS A 53 8.21 7.33 6.67
C LYS A 53 8.92 8.28 5.71
N ALA A 54 9.95 7.79 5.01
CA ALA A 54 10.68 8.57 4.03
C ALA A 54 9.77 9.00 2.86
N LEU A 55 8.95 8.08 2.33
CA LEU A 55 8.00 8.36 1.27
C LEU A 55 7.02 9.47 1.67
N GLN A 56 6.43 9.35 2.87
CA GLN A 56 5.49 10.34 3.39
C GLN A 56 6.13 11.71 3.57
N SER A 57 7.38 11.76 4.03
CA SER A 57 8.14 13.00 4.13
C SER A 57 8.32 13.65 2.76
N ARG A 58 8.79 12.89 1.76
CA ARG A 58 9.03 13.43 0.41
C ARG A 58 7.77 13.89 -0.30
N ILE A 59 6.65 13.18 -0.11
CA ILE A 59 5.35 13.62 -0.63
C ILE A 59 4.97 14.98 -0.02
N ARG A 60 5.23 15.18 1.27
CA ARG A 60 4.98 16.47 1.93
C ARG A 60 5.85 17.58 1.37
N ASP A 61 7.14 17.31 1.19
CA ASP A 61 8.10 18.25 0.60
C ASP A 61 7.64 18.68 -0.80
N VAL A 62 7.24 17.73 -1.66
CA VAL A 62 6.72 18.01 -3.00
C VAL A 62 5.46 18.89 -2.97
N LYS A 63 4.53 18.62 -2.06
CA LYS A 63 3.31 19.43 -1.90
C LYS A 63 3.63 20.86 -1.47
N GLU A 64 4.53 21.02 -0.50
CA GLU A 64 4.94 22.34 0.00
C GLU A 64 5.66 23.15 -1.09
N VAL A 65 6.62 22.53 -1.78
CA VAL A 65 7.37 23.18 -2.87
C VAL A 65 6.45 23.53 -4.04
N SER A 66 5.46 22.68 -4.35
CA SER A 66 4.49 22.97 -5.41
C SER A 66 3.67 24.23 -5.11
N LEU A 67 3.21 24.40 -3.87
CA LEU A 67 2.51 25.60 -3.41
C LEU A 67 3.40 26.85 -3.50
N LYS A 68 4.65 26.75 -3.04
CA LYS A 68 5.63 27.85 -3.14
C LYS A 68 5.88 28.26 -4.59
N LEU A 69 6.00 27.30 -5.50
CA LEU A 69 6.17 27.57 -6.93
C LEU A 69 4.91 28.21 -7.56
N GLU A 70 3.70 27.88 -7.08
CA GLU A 70 2.47 28.54 -7.53
C GLU A 70 2.42 30.00 -7.07
N GLU A 71 2.78 30.26 -5.81
CA GLU A 71 2.87 31.61 -5.27
C GLU A 71 3.92 32.44 -6.01
N LEU A 72 5.10 31.86 -6.26
CA LEU A 72 6.16 32.48 -7.06
C LEU A 72 5.67 32.86 -8.47
N THR A 73 4.87 32.00 -9.10
CA THR A 73 4.28 32.28 -10.41
C THR A 73 3.24 33.41 -10.35
N LYS A 74 2.49 33.53 -9.25
CA LYS A 74 1.54 34.65 -9.06
C LYS A 74 2.28 35.97 -8.88
N MET A 75 3.34 35.99 -8.08
CA MET A 75 4.19 37.17 -7.87
C MET A 75 4.84 37.67 -9.17
N LEU A 76 5.28 36.76 -10.03
CA LEU A 76 5.78 37.14 -11.35
C LEU A 76 4.67 37.79 -12.20
N ARG A 77 3.46 37.22 -12.20
CA ARG A 77 2.32 37.74 -12.98
C ARG A 77 1.81 39.09 -12.46
N SER A 78 1.87 39.33 -11.16
CA SER A 78 1.52 40.63 -10.57
C SER A 78 2.63 41.68 -10.74
N GLY A 79 3.82 41.28 -11.22
CA GLY A 79 4.98 42.16 -11.37
C GLY A 79 5.67 42.50 -10.04
N GLU A 80 5.38 41.76 -8.97
CA GLU A 80 6.02 41.94 -7.66
C GLU A 80 7.49 41.55 -7.67
N ILE A 81 7.88 40.63 -8.56
CA ILE A 81 9.27 40.19 -8.76
C ILE A 81 9.66 40.30 -10.23
N SER A 82 10.96 40.52 -10.48
CA SER A 82 11.52 40.48 -11.82
C SER A 82 11.68 39.05 -12.33
N GLU A 83 11.79 38.89 -13.66
CA GLU A 83 12.07 37.61 -14.30
C GLU A 83 13.40 36.99 -13.82
N ASP A 84 14.42 37.81 -13.54
CA ASP A 84 15.71 37.34 -13.02
C ASP A 84 15.58 36.71 -11.63
N ILE A 85 14.85 37.37 -10.72
CA ILE A 85 14.60 36.86 -9.36
C ILE A 85 13.74 35.59 -9.44
N TYR A 86 12.75 35.58 -10.31
CA TYR A 86 11.93 34.41 -10.59
C TYR A 86 12.78 33.22 -11.06
N GLY A 87 13.71 33.43 -11.99
CA GLY A 87 14.60 32.39 -12.50
C GLY A 87 15.49 31.77 -11.43
N ILE A 88 16.06 32.59 -10.55
CA ILE A 88 16.89 32.12 -9.42
C ILE A 88 16.06 31.25 -8.47
N LEU A 89 14.91 31.76 -8.01
CA LEU A 89 14.04 31.04 -7.07
C LEU A 89 13.43 29.78 -7.70
N LEU A 90 13.11 29.81 -8.99
CA LEU A 90 12.63 28.66 -9.75
C LEU A 90 13.72 27.57 -9.81
N SER A 91 14.98 27.94 -10.00
CA SER A 91 16.09 26.99 -9.98
C SER A 91 16.28 26.34 -8.61
N GLU A 92 16.20 27.11 -7.53
CA GLU A 92 16.37 26.60 -6.16
C GLU A 92 15.22 25.66 -5.75
N LEU A 93 13.98 26.16 -5.86
CA LEU A 93 12.79 25.36 -5.55
C LEU A 93 12.66 24.18 -6.51
N GLY A 94 13.03 24.37 -7.76
CA GLY A 94 13.06 23.33 -8.78
C GLY A 94 14.04 22.21 -8.47
N GLY A 95 15.23 22.53 -7.95
CA GLY A 95 16.20 21.54 -7.48
C GLY A 95 15.65 20.71 -6.31
N VAL A 96 15.02 21.36 -5.32
CA VAL A 96 14.39 20.66 -4.18
C VAL A 96 13.24 19.77 -4.64
N LEU A 97 12.38 20.26 -5.55
CA LEU A 97 11.31 19.48 -6.13
C LEU A 97 11.88 18.24 -6.84
N SER A 98 12.88 18.45 -7.69
CA SER A 98 13.45 17.39 -8.53
C SER A 98 14.04 16.26 -7.69
N SER A 99 14.88 16.62 -6.71
CA SER A 99 15.44 15.67 -5.75
C SER A 99 14.36 14.92 -4.97
N SER A 100 13.29 15.60 -4.56
CA SER A 100 12.20 14.96 -3.82
C SER A 100 11.40 13.97 -4.67
N VAL A 101 11.15 14.30 -5.94
CA VAL A 101 10.43 13.42 -6.89
C VAL A 101 11.25 12.18 -7.24
N GLU A 102 12.53 12.34 -7.51
CA GLU A 102 13.44 11.21 -7.76
C GLU A 102 13.51 10.27 -6.56
N GLU A 103 13.57 10.83 -5.35
CA GLU A 103 13.54 10.07 -4.11
C GLU A 103 12.22 9.30 -3.95
N ILE A 104 11.07 9.91 -4.27
CA ILE A 104 9.77 9.24 -4.27
C ILE A 104 9.80 8.00 -5.18
N PHE A 105 10.28 8.15 -6.42
CA PHE A 105 10.33 7.02 -7.35
C PHE A 105 11.27 5.93 -6.86
N ARG A 106 12.44 6.29 -6.32
CA ARG A 106 13.38 5.33 -5.74
C ARG A 106 12.78 4.56 -4.57
N ILE A 107 12.17 5.26 -3.61
CA ILE A 107 11.55 4.64 -2.43
C ILE A 107 10.38 3.74 -2.85
N ARG A 108 9.56 4.17 -3.82
CA ARG A 108 8.47 3.32 -4.36
C ARG A 108 9.01 2.04 -4.99
N GLY A 109 10.09 2.12 -5.78
CA GLY A 109 10.77 0.96 -6.33
C GLY A 109 11.24 -0.01 -5.23
N ASN A 110 11.86 0.52 -4.17
CA ASN A 110 12.29 -0.29 -3.02
C ASN A 110 11.11 -0.95 -2.30
N LEU A 111 10.01 -0.22 -2.09
CA LEU A 111 8.80 -0.78 -1.49
C LEU A 111 8.20 -1.90 -2.35
N GLU A 112 8.22 -1.79 -3.68
CA GLU A 112 7.79 -2.87 -4.57
C GLU A 112 8.67 -4.12 -4.46
N LEU A 113 10.00 -3.94 -4.35
CA LEU A 113 10.93 -5.04 -4.09
C LEU A 113 10.69 -5.69 -2.73
N LEU A 114 10.48 -4.90 -1.67
CA LEU A 114 10.16 -5.40 -0.34
C LEU A 114 8.83 -6.15 -0.31
N ARG A 115 7.83 -5.69 -1.06
CA ARG A 115 6.57 -6.40 -1.23
C ARG A 115 6.77 -7.75 -1.89
N ALA A 116 7.59 -7.82 -2.95
CA ALA A 116 7.92 -9.08 -3.61
C ALA A 116 8.66 -10.03 -2.66
N LYS A 117 9.65 -9.53 -1.91
CA LYS A 117 10.37 -10.29 -0.87
C LYS A 117 9.42 -10.82 0.20
N ALA A 118 8.54 -9.97 0.74
CA ALA A 118 7.54 -10.36 1.73
C ALA A 118 6.58 -11.43 1.21
N ARG A 119 6.14 -11.34 -0.05
CA ARG A 119 5.29 -12.37 -0.68
C ARG A 119 6.01 -13.72 -0.83
N ILE A 120 7.30 -13.70 -1.18
CA ILE A 120 8.12 -14.91 -1.29
C ILE A 120 8.31 -15.54 0.09
N GLU A 121 8.68 -14.76 1.11
CA GLU A 121 8.84 -15.27 2.47
C GLU A 121 7.53 -15.79 3.06
N TRP A 122 6.42 -15.10 2.81
CA TRP A 122 5.08 -15.59 3.16
C TRP A 122 4.76 -16.94 2.51
N ALA A 123 5.09 -17.11 1.23
CA ALA A 123 4.89 -18.38 0.51
C ALA A 123 5.79 -19.50 1.05
N LYS A 124 7.07 -19.21 1.35
CA LYS A 124 7.99 -20.17 1.98
C LYS A 124 7.48 -20.60 3.36
N GLU A 125 7.02 -19.66 4.17
CA GLU A 125 6.48 -19.95 5.50
C GLU A 125 5.19 -20.78 5.41
N LYS A 126 4.31 -20.46 4.44
CA LYS A 126 3.11 -21.24 4.16
C LYS A 126 3.42 -22.70 3.83
N VAL A 127 4.33 -22.93 2.87
CA VAL A 127 4.75 -24.29 2.47
C VAL A 127 5.46 -25.01 3.62
N GLY A 128 6.35 -24.32 4.34
CA GLY A 128 7.03 -24.88 5.50
C GLY A 128 6.06 -25.31 6.60
N MET A 129 5.00 -24.52 6.85
CA MET A 129 3.94 -24.87 7.79
C MET A 129 3.09 -26.05 7.30
N GLU A 130 2.76 -26.10 6.01
CA GLU A 130 2.02 -27.24 5.42
C GLU A 130 2.83 -28.54 5.49
N ASP A 131 4.14 -28.51 5.24
CA ASP A 131 5.04 -29.67 5.38
C ASP A 131 5.20 -30.12 6.84
N LEU A 132 5.26 -29.17 7.79
CA LEU A 132 5.28 -29.46 9.23
C LEU A 132 3.98 -30.11 9.72
N LEU A 133 2.83 -29.67 9.19
CA LEU A 133 1.51 -30.25 9.47
C LEU A 133 1.38 -31.65 8.84
N ARG A 134 1.88 -31.86 7.61
CA ARG A 134 1.80 -33.13 6.88
C ARG A 134 2.69 -34.23 7.47
N ARG A 135 3.83 -33.89 8.09
CA ARG A 135 4.75 -34.85 8.75
C ARG A 135 4.27 -35.35 10.12
N GLY A 136 3.05 -35.00 10.57
CA GLY A 136 2.48 -35.52 11.82
C GLY A 136 3.26 -35.14 13.09
N SER A 137 4.21 -34.20 13.01
CA SER A 137 5.04 -33.76 14.15
C SER A 137 4.36 -32.68 15.01
N SER A 138 3.05 -32.50 14.81
CA SER A 138 2.26 -31.35 15.28
C SER A 138 2.20 -31.21 16.80
N THR A 139 2.26 -32.29 17.58
CA THR A 139 2.03 -32.14 19.04
C THR A 139 3.29 -31.70 19.80
N TYR A 140 4.48 -32.12 19.37
CA TYR A 140 5.71 -31.89 20.13
C TYR A 140 6.41 -30.57 19.77
N MET A 141 6.39 -30.16 18.50
CA MET A 141 7.07 -28.93 18.04
C MET A 141 6.27 -27.65 18.33
N LEU A 142 4.93 -27.69 18.27
CA LEU A 142 4.08 -26.57 18.71
C LEU A 142 4.30 -26.28 20.21
N SER A 143 4.43 -27.32 21.03
CA SER A 143 4.74 -27.19 22.47
C SER A 143 6.13 -26.62 22.77
N ALA A 144 7.07 -26.74 21.81
CA ALA A 144 8.44 -26.23 21.94
C ALA A 144 8.49 -24.73 21.57
N TYR A 145 7.70 -24.32 20.58
CA TYR A 145 7.52 -22.91 20.23
C TYR A 145 6.72 -22.14 21.31
N GLU A 146 5.63 -22.74 21.83
CA GLU A 146 4.89 -22.25 23.01
C GLU A 146 5.82 -22.01 24.21
N ARG A 147 6.71 -22.97 24.50
CA ARG A 147 7.70 -22.86 25.60
C ARG A 147 8.78 -21.81 25.37
N SER A 148 8.98 -21.34 24.14
CA SER A 148 10.02 -20.34 23.82
C SER A 148 9.53 -18.90 23.92
N ILE A 149 8.23 -18.67 23.69
CA ILE A 149 7.60 -17.33 23.75
C ILE A 149 6.92 -17.10 25.11
N ILE A 150 6.35 -18.15 25.71
CA ILE A 150 5.66 -18.07 27.00
C ILE A 150 6.54 -18.83 28.01
N GLY A 151 7.21 -18.08 28.87
CA GLY A 151 8.05 -18.63 29.93
C GLY A 151 7.27 -19.62 30.79
N GLY A 152 7.51 -20.92 30.55
CA GLY A 152 7.25 -22.07 31.40
C GLY A 152 5.97 -22.13 32.23
N ARG A 153 5.06 -23.05 31.89
CA ARG A 153 4.60 -24.15 32.77
C ARG A 153 3.65 -25.06 31.98
N GLY A 154 4.00 -26.34 31.93
CA GLY A 154 3.27 -27.34 31.17
C GLY A 154 1.83 -27.53 31.68
N SER A 155 0.87 -27.42 30.78
CA SER A 155 -0.47 -27.97 30.96
C SER A 155 -0.98 -28.40 29.59
N GLN A 156 -1.23 -29.69 29.47
CA GLN A 156 -1.75 -30.36 28.30
C GLN A 156 -3.22 -29.92 28.14
N ARG A 157 -3.51 -28.97 27.24
CA ARG A 157 -4.87 -28.47 26.99
C ARG A 157 -5.34 -28.76 25.57
N SER A 158 -6.62 -29.06 25.50
CA SER A 158 -7.40 -29.44 24.31
C SER A 158 -7.36 -28.39 23.20
N ILE A 159 -7.54 -28.84 21.95
CA ILE A 159 -7.53 -28.06 20.68
C ILE A 159 -8.64 -26.99 20.62
N SER A 160 -9.55 -26.94 21.59
CA SER A 160 -10.70 -26.04 21.70
C SER A 160 -10.50 -24.88 22.69
N ASP A 161 -9.26 -24.45 22.95
CA ASP A 161 -8.96 -23.32 23.84
C ASP A 161 -9.05 -21.98 23.07
N PRO A 162 -9.84 -20.97 23.51
CA PRO A 162 -9.88 -19.62 22.90
C PRO A 162 -8.49 -18.97 22.76
N LEU A 163 -7.53 -19.38 23.59
CA LEU A 163 -6.14 -18.94 23.52
C LEU A 163 -5.41 -19.43 22.26
N LEU A 164 -5.78 -20.60 21.71
CA LEU A 164 -5.25 -21.07 20.43
C LEU A 164 -5.70 -20.14 19.29
N ARG A 165 -6.93 -19.61 19.32
CA ARG A 165 -7.41 -18.65 18.31
C ARG A 165 -6.61 -17.34 18.35
N GLU A 166 -6.27 -16.87 19.54
CA GLU A 166 -5.36 -15.72 19.73
C GLU A 166 -3.93 -16.06 19.30
N PHE A 167 -3.48 -17.31 19.50
CA PHE A 167 -2.19 -17.82 19.06
C PHE A 167 -2.09 -17.92 17.52
N TYR A 168 -3.14 -18.39 16.84
CA TYR A 168 -3.24 -18.39 15.39
C TYR A 168 -3.32 -16.97 14.82
N SER A 169 -3.88 -16.01 15.56
CA SER A 169 -3.86 -14.59 15.18
C SER A 169 -2.48 -13.95 15.29
N LYS A 170 -1.58 -14.51 16.12
CA LYS A 170 -0.19 -14.07 16.34
C LYS A 170 0.85 -14.86 15.54
N LEU A 171 0.43 -15.79 14.67
CA LEU A 171 1.34 -16.48 13.76
C LEU A 171 2.00 -15.48 12.80
N PRO A 172 3.28 -15.69 12.42
CA PRO A 172 4.01 -14.74 11.57
C PRO A 172 3.40 -14.59 10.16
N MET A 173 2.56 -15.55 9.77
CA MET A 173 1.72 -15.50 8.58
C MET A 173 0.83 -14.25 8.48
N ASN A 174 0.26 -13.78 9.59
CA ASN A 174 -0.54 -12.54 9.59
C ASN A 174 0.37 -11.30 9.54
N ARG A 175 1.59 -11.39 10.06
CA ARG A 175 2.55 -10.29 10.04
C ARG A 175 3.08 -10.01 8.64
N TRP A 176 3.35 -11.04 7.83
CA TRP A 176 3.69 -10.82 6.43
C TRP A 176 2.55 -10.18 5.64
N GLN A 177 1.30 -10.60 5.89
CA GLN A 177 0.12 -9.98 5.30
C GLN A 177 -0.03 -8.52 5.76
N GLU A 178 0.24 -8.23 7.02
CA GLU A 178 0.28 -6.86 7.56
C GLU A 178 1.38 -6.02 6.90
N ILE A 179 2.59 -6.54 6.74
CA ILE A 179 3.67 -5.85 6.03
C ILE A 179 3.25 -5.55 4.58
N ILE A 180 2.70 -6.54 3.87
CA ILE A 180 2.24 -6.37 2.49
C ILE A 180 1.13 -5.32 2.41
N SER A 181 0.15 -5.36 3.32
CA SER A 181 -0.96 -4.40 3.32
C SER A 181 -0.49 -2.98 3.65
N ARG A 182 0.49 -2.82 4.55
CA ARG A 182 1.14 -1.54 4.86
C ARG A 182 1.89 -0.99 3.65
N ILE A 183 2.60 -1.84 2.92
CA ILE A 183 3.26 -1.43 1.67
C ILE A 183 2.23 -1.04 0.61
N ASP A 184 1.19 -1.83 0.39
CA ASP A 184 0.15 -1.54 -0.59
C ASP A 184 -0.59 -0.24 -0.26
N SER A 185 -0.86 0.02 1.02
CA SER A 185 -1.41 1.29 1.52
C SER A 185 -0.46 2.46 1.24
N ALA A 186 0.83 2.32 1.55
CA ALA A 186 1.83 3.36 1.29
C ALA A 186 2.01 3.65 -0.21
N LEU A 187 2.05 2.63 -1.06
CA LEU A 187 2.12 2.79 -2.51
C LEU A 187 0.85 3.44 -3.10
N SER A 188 -0.29 3.27 -2.41
CA SER A 188 -1.59 3.87 -2.77
C SER A 188 -1.83 5.23 -2.11
N SER A 189 -0.86 5.77 -1.36
CA SER A 189 -1.00 7.05 -0.64
C SER A 189 -1.10 8.27 -1.55
N LEU A 190 -0.62 8.16 -2.79
CA LEU A 190 -0.79 9.15 -3.85
C LEU A 190 -1.98 8.75 -4.72
N THR A 191 -2.91 9.68 -4.92
CA THR A 191 -3.96 9.45 -5.91
C THR A 191 -3.38 9.46 -7.32
N PHE A 192 -4.14 8.90 -8.26
CA PHE A 192 -3.77 8.89 -9.66
C PHE A 192 -3.52 10.31 -10.21
N GLU A 193 -4.36 11.27 -9.82
CA GLU A 193 -4.31 12.66 -10.23
C GLU A 193 -3.14 13.42 -9.59
N GLU A 194 -2.85 13.14 -8.31
CA GLU A 194 -1.70 13.71 -7.62
C GLU A 194 -0.41 13.27 -8.30
N GLU A 195 -0.30 11.98 -8.63
CA GLU A 195 0.90 11.45 -9.28
C GLU A 195 1.12 12.03 -10.67
N LEU A 196 0.07 12.17 -11.48
CA LEU A 196 0.16 12.89 -12.76
C LEU A 196 0.63 14.34 -12.57
N SER A 197 0.10 15.04 -11.57
CA SER A 197 0.45 16.44 -11.31
C SER A 197 1.89 16.59 -10.83
N ILE A 198 2.41 15.64 -10.07
CA ILE A 198 3.83 15.59 -9.67
C ILE A 198 4.73 15.40 -10.89
N ILE A 199 4.39 14.47 -11.79
CA ILE A 199 5.16 14.24 -13.02
C ILE A 199 5.13 15.48 -13.92
N GLU A 200 3.95 16.08 -14.14
CA GLU A 200 3.81 17.31 -14.93
C GLU A 200 4.70 18.43 -14.36
N ARG A 201 4.63 18.65 -13.04
CA ARG A 201 5.41 19.70 -12.36
C ARG A 201 6.91 19.46 -12.44
N TYR A 202 7.34 18.22 -12.24
CA TYR A 202 8.75 17.82 -12.36
C TYR A 202 9.29 18.14 -13.75
N LEU A 203 8.58 17.71 -14.81
CA LEU A 203 9.01 17.93 -16.19
C LEU A 203 9.01 19.41 -16.59
N LEU A 204 8.05 20.20 -16.10
CA LEU A 204 8.04 21.65 -16.32
C LEU A 204 9.27 22.32 -15.72
N VAL A 205 9.67 21.93 -14.51
CA VAL A 205 10.88 22.44 -13.86
C VAL A 205 12.13 21.99 -14.61
N ALA A 206 12.21 20.71 -14.99
CA ALA A 206 13.34 20.17 -15.75
C ALA A 206 13.53 20.88 -17.10
N LYS A 207 12.44 21.31 -17.75
CA LYS A 207 12.47 22.10 -18.99
C LYS A 207 13.01 23.53 -18.77
N GLY A 208 12.68 24.17 -17.65
CA GLY A 208 13.03 25.57 -17.38
C GLY A 208 14.44 25.81 -16.82
N GLY A 209 15.14 24.79 -16.34
CA GLY A 209 16.37 24.94 -15.54
C GLY A 209 17.71 24.64 -16.22
N SER A 210 17.76 24.26 -17.50
CA SER A 210 18.92 23.53 -18.03
C SER A 210 20.24 24.34 -18.11
N ARG A 211 21.24 23.96 -17.31
CA ARG A 211 22.68 24.09 -17.66
C ARG A 211 23.19 22.82 -18.36
N PRO A 212 24.21 22.89 -19.23
CA PRO A 212 24.64 21.77 -20.08
C PRO A 212 25.12 20.49 -19.37
N LYS A 213 25.43 20.55 -18.07
CA LYS A 213 25.94 19.39 -17.30
C LYS A 213 24.82 18.47 -16.79
N GLU A 214 23.58 18.95 -16.74
CA GLU A 214 22.40 18.25 -16.21
C GLU A 214 21.70 17.39 -17.27
N LEU A 215 22.08 17.48 -18.55
CA LEU A 215 21.41 16.78 -19.67
C LEU A 215 21.40 15.25 -19.52
N LYS A 216 22.49 14.64 -19.01
CA LYS A 216 22.56 13.17 -18.84
C LYS A 216 21.73 12.65 -17.66
N GLU A 217 21.62 13.41 -16.58
CA GLU A 217 20.76 13.07 -15.44
C GLU A 217 19.28 13.29 -15.80
N ASN A 218 19.01 14.31 -16.62
CA ASN A 218 17.68 14.59 -17.18
C ASN A 218 17.17 13.43 -18.04
N ASP A 219 18.02 12.76 -18.82
CA ASP A 219 17.61 11.58 -19.62
C ASP A 219 17.15 10.40 -18.76
N VAL A 220 17.85 10.11 -17.66
CA VAL A 220 17.47 9.03 -16.73
C VAL A 220 16.16 9.38 -16.04
N ALA A 221 16.01 10.61 -15.59
CA ALA A 221 14.79 11.03 -14.92
C ALA A 221 13.58 11.09 -15.86
N LYS A 222 13.75 11.56 -17.10
CA LYS A 222 12.73 11.46 -18.15
C LYS A 222 12.33 10.01 -18.40
N GLN A 223 13.29 9.08 -18.43
CA GLN A 223 12.99 7.67 -18.59
C GLN A 223 12.14 7.13 -17.43
N VAL A 224 12.44 7.51 -16.19
CA VAL A 224 11.64 7.14 -15.01
C VAL A 224 10.23 7.74 -15.10
N CYS A 225 10.10 9.03 -15.47
CA CYS A 225 8.81 9.67 -15.70
C CYS A 225 8.01 8.98 -16.82
N GLN A 226 8.66 8.60 -17.92
CA GLN A 226 8.03 7.90 -19.03
C GLN A 226 7.53 6.52 -18.60
N GLN A 227 8.36 5.74 -17.90
CA GLN A 227 7.95 4.44 -17.37
C GLN A 227 6.75 4.58 -16.44
N ARG A 228 6.76 5.61 -15.58
CA ARG A 228 5.67 5.85 -14.65
C ARG A 228 4.41 6.33 -15.35
N LEU A 229 4.53 7.22 -16.33
CA LEU A 229 3.42 7.68 -17.16
C LEU A 229 2.79 6.53 -17.95
N ASN A 230 3.59 5.58 -18.44
CA ASN A 230 3.07 4.38 -19.11
C ASN A 230 2.21 3.54 -18.15
N ALA A 231 2.70 3.28 -16.93
CA ALA A 231 1.93 2.55 -15.92
C ALA A 231 0.63 3.27 -15.53
N LEU A 232 0.69 4.61 -15.42
CA LEU A 232 -0.49 5.44 -15.19
C LEU A 232 -1.45 5.41 -16.38
N SER A 233 -0.95 5.44 -17.61
CA SER A 233 -1.75 5.39 -18.82
C SER A 233 -2.51 4.07 -18.93
N GLU A 234 -1.89 2.94 -18.61
CA GLU A 234 -2.56 1.64 -18.56
C GLU A 234 -3.68 1.60 -17.49
N LYS A 235 -3.39 2.13 -16.29
CA LYS A 235 -4.40 2.27 -15.24
C LYS A 235 -5.56 3.18 -15.70
N TRP A 236 -5.24 4.28 -16.39
CA TRP A 236 -6.21 5.21 -16.94
C TRP A 236 -7.09 4.56 -18.00
N LEU A 237 -6.54 3.76 -18.91
CA LEU A 237 -7.34 3.04 -19.90
C LEU A 237 -8.39 2.15 -19.24
N SER A 238 -8.06 1.51 -18.12
CA SER A 238 -9.04 0.74 -17.35
C SER A 238 -10.11 1.64 -16.73
N MET A 239 -9.71 2.69 -16.00
CA MET A 239 -10.63 3.62 -15.35
C MET A 239 -11.55 4.32 -16.36
N ARG A 240 -11.00 4.77 -17.49
CA ARG A 240 -11.72 5.41 -18.58
C ARG A 240 -12.78 4.49 -19.17
N ARG A 241 -12.48 3.20 -19.39
CA ARG A 241 -13.48 2.22 -19.84
C ARG A 241 -14.63 2.09 -18.85
N ASP A 242 -14.34 2.01 -17.56
CA ASP A 242 -15.38 1.92 -16.52
C ASP A 242 -16.25 3.19 -16.47
N LYS A 243 -15.63 4.38 -16.64
CA LYS A 243 -16.36 5.65 -16.72
C LYS A 243 -17.22 5.77 -17.98
N ILE A 244 -16.72 5.33 -19.14
CA ILE A 244 -17.50 5.29 -20.38
C ILE A 244 -18.69 4.35 -20.24
N LYS A 245 -18.48 3.17 -19.64
CA LYS A 245 -19.57 2.25 -19.35
C LYS A 245 -20.64 2.90 -18.46
N ARG A 246 -20.23 3.58 -17.39
CA ARG A 246 -21.16 4.33 -16.53
C ARG A 246 -21.95 5.39 -17.30
N ILE A 247 -21.31 6.13 -18.22
CA ILE A 247 -22.01 7.08 -19.10
C ILE A 247 -23.07 6.36 -19.94
N MET A 248 -22.71 5.23 -20.56
CA MET A 248 -23.66 4.47 -21.39
C MET A 248 -24.87 4.00 -20.57
N ASP A 249 -24.65 3.47 -19.37
CA ASP A 249 -25.73 3.04 -18.48
C ASP A 249 -26.65 4.22 -18.10
N LEU A 250 -26.07 5.38 -17.79
CA LEU A 250 -26.81 6.61 -17.49
C LEU A 250 -27.57 7.16 -18.72
N GLU A 251 -27.02 7.03 -19.92
CA GLU A 251 -27.69 7.45 -21.16
C GLU A 251 -28.93 6.59 -21.46
N VAL A 252 -28.86 5.29 -21.15
CA VAL A 252 -30.04 4.40 -21.22
C VAL A 252 -31.10 4.82 -20.20
N GLU A 253 -30.71 5.09 -18.96
CA GLU A 253 -31.63 5.56 -17.90
C GLU A 253 -32.26 6.91 -18.26
N ALA A 254 -31.47 7.85 -18.79
CA ALA A 254 -31.97 9.14 -19.27
C ALA A 254 -32.99 8.99 -20.41
N SER A 255 -32.77 8.02 -21.31
CA SER A 255 -33.70 7.73 -22.41
C SER A 255 -35.01 7.17 -21.87
N GLN A 256 -34.96 6.25 -20.90
CA GLN A 256 -36.15 5.72 -20.23
C GLN A 256 -36.95 6.81 -19.54
N LEU A 257 -36.29 7.70 -18.79
CA LEU A 257 -36.96 8.85 -18.15
C LEU A 257 -37.58 9.81 -19.16
N ARG A 258 -36.95 10.03 -20.31
CA ARG A 258 -37.52 10.86 -21.39
C ARG A 258 -38.79 10.23 -21.96
N ASP A 259 -38.85 8.92 -22.07
CA ASP A 259 -40.06 8.22 -22.51
C ASP A 259 -41.16 8.23 -21.44
N GLU A 260 -40.81 8.08 -20.15
CA GLU A 260 -41.75 8.25 -19.04
C GLU A 260 -42.32 9.68 -18.97
N ILE A 261 -41.49 10.70 -19.21
CA ILE A 261 -41.93 12.10 -19.29
C ILE A 261 -42.97 12.27 -20.39
N LYS A 262 -42.71 11.76 -21.60
CA LYS A 262 -43.67 11.82 -22.71
C LYS A 262 -44.95 11.08 -22.39
N GLU A 263 -44.87 9.94 -21.72
CA GLU A 263 -46.04 9.19 -21.28
C GLU A 263 -46.90 10.03 -20.32
N VAL A 264 -46.28 10.68 -19.33
CA VAL A 264 -46.98 11.57 -18.39
C VAL A 264 -47.62 12.75 -19.10
N GLU A 265 -46.94 13.36 -20.08
CA GLU A 265 -47.49 14.42 -20.93
C GLU A 265 -48.72 13.93 -21.71
N VAL A 266 -48.64 12.78 -22.39
CA VAL A 266 -49.75 12.22 -23.15
C VAL A 266 -50.95 11.90 -22.25
N ARG A 267 -50.72 11.25 -21.10
CA ARG A 267 -51.78 10.92 -20.13
C ARG A 267 -52.49 12.17 -19.59
N PHE A 268 -51.75 13.25 -19.36
CA PHE A 268 -52.34 14.55 -19.03
C PHE A 268 -53.16 15.12 -20.18
N MET A 269 -52.65 15.08 -21.41
CA MET A 269 -53.36 15.58 -22.60
C MET A 269 -54.67 14.85 -22.89
N VAL A 270 -54.74 13.54 -22.66
CA VAL A 270 -55.97 12.74 -22.81
C VAL A 270 -56.91 12.85 -21.60
N GLY A 271 -56.51 13.58 -20.56
CA GLY A 271 -57.31 13.84 -19.36
C GLY A 271 -57.29 12.72 -18.31
N GLU A 272 -56.39 11.72 -18.42
CA GLU A 272 -56.21 10.71 -17.37
C GLU A 272 -55.60 11.30 -16.10
N TYR A 273 -54.72 12.30 -16.24
CA TYR A 273 -54.12 13.01 -15.13
C TYR A 273 -54.74 14.38 -14.96
N ASP A 274 -55.06 14.73 -13.72
CA ASP A 274 -55.33 16.11 -13.36
C ASP A 274 -54.01 16.92 -13.29
N ARG A 275 -54.16 18.24 -13.15
CA ARG A 275 -53.03 19.17 -13.12
C ARG A 275 -52.07 18.89 -11.96
N ASN A 276 -52.58 18.52 -10.79
CA ASN A 276 -51.76 18.30 -9.60
C ASN A 276 -50.90 17.05 -9.76
N ILE A 277 -51.47 15.96 -10.28
CA ILE A 277 -50.77 14.71 -10.56
C ILE A 277 -49.71 14.92 -11.63
N TYR A 278 -50.04 15.66 -12.69
CA TYR A 278 -49.10 16.00 -13.76
C TYR A 278 -47.91 16.80 -13.21
N GLU A 279 -48.15 17.92 -12.51
CA GLU A 279 -47.08 18.77 -12.00
C GLU A 279 -46.15 18.03 -11.02
N LEU A 280 -46.72 17.17 -10.15
CA LEU A 280 -45.93 16.36 -9.22
C LEU A 280 -45.05 15.33 -9.94
N LYS A 281 -45.61 14.56 -10.89
CA LYS A 281 -44.83 13.56 -11.63
C LYS A 281 -43.78 14.20 -12.53
N MET A 282 -44.17 15.26 -13.24
CA MET A 282 -43.31 15.97 -14.18
C MET A 282 -42.12 16.60 -13.47
N SER A 283 -42.35 17.28 -12.34
CA SER A 283 -41.25 17.87 -11.55
C SER A 283 -40.25 16.83 -11.05
N LYS A 284 -40.72 15.67 -10.57
CA LYS A 284 -39.86 14.56 -10.15
C LYS A 284 -39.04 14.00 -11.30
N LEU A 285 -39.67 13.66 -12.42
CA LEU A 285 -38.99 13.05 -13.57
C LEU A 285 -37.98 14.01 -14.20
N GLN A 286 -38.34 15.29 -14.36
CA GLN A 286 -37.42 16.32 -14.86
C GLN A 286 -36.25 16.55 -13.89
N GLY A 287 -36.50 16.50 -12.58
CA GLY A 287 -35.45 16.56 -11.56
C GLY A 287 -34.45 15.41 -11.68
N SER A 288 -34.96 14.17 -11.80
CA SER A 288 -34.12 12.98 -12.02
C SER A 288 -33.32 13.07 -13.32
N LEU A 289 -33.96 13.47 -14.43
CA LEU A 289 -33.30 13.61 -15.72
C LEU A 289 -32.15 14.63 -15.66
N ARG A 290 -32.37 15.79 -15.04
CA ARG A 290 -31.32 16.81 -14.86
C ARG A 290 -30.15 16.30 -14.03
N ASN A 291 -30.42 15.50 -13.00
CA ASN A 291 -29.35 14.91 -12.18
C ASN A 291 -28.49 13.93 -12.98
N ILE A 292 -29.11 13.08 -13.81
CA ILE A 292 -28.38 12.15 -14.68
C ILE A 292 -27.56 12.90 -15.73
N GLU A 293 -28.13 13.91 -16.38
CA GLU A 293 -27.42 14.73 -17.36
C GLU A 293 -26.22 15.46 -16.75
N LYS A 294 -26.36 15.89 -15.49
CA LYS A 294 -25.27 16.48 -14.71
C LYS A 294 -24.18 15.45 -14.43
N GLU A 295 -24.52 14.24 -13.97
CA GLU A 295 -23.55 13.16 -13.70
C GLU A 295 -22.78 12.78 -14.97
N ILE A 296 -23.47 12.62 -16.11
CA ILE A 296 -22.82 12.37 -17.41
C ILE A 296 -21.82 13.48 -17.74
N SER A 297 -22.20 14.75 -17.55
CA SER A 297 -21.35 15.89 -17.84
C SER A 297 -20.11 15.94 -16.93
N GLU A 298 -20.27 15.66 -15.64
CA GLU A 298 -19.17 15.58 -14.67
C GLU A 298 -18.17 14.47 -15.05
N ILE A 299 -18.65 13.29 -15.44
CA ILE A 299 -17.78 12.19 -15.87
C ILE A 299 -17.02 12.55 -17.15
N ARG A 300 -17.70 13.16 -18.14
CA ARG A 300 -17.06 13.58 -19.40
C ARG A 300 -15.98 14.64 -19.16
N ASN A 301 -16.25 15.62 -18.30
CA ASN A 301 -15.27 16.64 -17.93
C ASN A 301 -14.04 16.01 -17.27
N TYR A 302 -14.25 15.11 -16.31
CA TYR A 302 -13.16 14.38 -15.67
C TYR A 302 -12.31 13.58 -16.69
N ILE A 303 -12.94 12.87 -17.64
CA ILE A 303 -12.21 12.17 -18.70
C ILE A 303 -11.35 13.14 -19.52
N ASN A 304 -11.92 14.26 -19.95
CA ASN A 304 -11.20 15.26 -20.74
C ASN A 304 -10.04 15.88 -19.95
N ASP A 305 -10.24 16.19 -18.67
CA ASP A 305 -9.20 16.79 -17.82
C ASP A 305 -7.99 15.86 -17.68
N ILE A 306 -8.23 14.57 -17.46
CA ILE A 306 -7.16 13.57 -17.36
C ILE A 306 -6.49 13.33 -18.71
N ASP A 307 -7.26 13.18 -19.80
CA ASP A 307 -6.71 13.01 -21.15
C ASP A 307 -5.81 14.21 -21.52
N GLN A 308 -6.23 15.44 -21.20
CA GLN A 308 -5.43 16.64 -21.41
C GLN A 308 -4.16 16.68 -20.56
N LYS A 309 -4.21 16.24 -19.30
CA LYS A 309 -3.01 16.16 -18.44
C LYS A 309 -2.02 15.14 -19.00
N ILE A 310 -2.48 13.93 -19.35
CA ILE A 310 -1.63 12.89 -19.94
C ILE A 310 -1.02 13.39 -21.27
N PHE A 311 -1.81 14.08 -22.10
CA PHE A 311 -1.31 14.68 -23.33
C PHE A 311 -0.19 15.71 -23.05
N ARG A 312 -0.42 16.65 -22.13
CA ARG A 312 0.59 17.65 -21.74
C ARG A 312 1.88 17.02 -21.26
N ILE A 313 1.81 16.00 -20.41
CA ILE A 313 2.99 15.30 -19.92
C ILE A 313 3.74 14.62 -21.08
N ASN A 314 3.03 13.98 -22.01
CA ASN A 314 3.66 13.37 -23.19
C ASN A 314 4.36 14.40 -24.07
N GLU A 315 3.79 15.59 -24.26
CA GLU A 315 4.46 16.65 -25.02
C GLU A 315 5.73 17.14 -24.30
N LEU A 316 5.69 17.31 -22.97
CA LEU A 316 6.88 17.66 -22.19
C LEU A 316 8.00 16.61 -22.29
N LEU A 317 7.65 15.33 -22.47
CA LEU A 317 8.62 14.25 -22.68
C LEU A 317 9.19 14.20 -24.10
N LYS A 318 8.50 14.75 -25.10
CA LYS A 318 8.96 14.81 -26.50
C LYS A 318 9.79 16.06 -26.82
N GLU A 319 9.49 17.18 -26.17
CA GLU A 319 10.03 18.51 -26.53
C GLU A 319 11.44 18.81 -25.98
N GLY A 320 12.08 17.90 -25.25
CA GLY A 320 13.42 18.13 -24.70
C GLY A 320 14.34 16.94 -24.84
#